data_AF-A0A2G2QBF5-F1
#
_entry.id   AF-A0A2G2QBF5-F1
#
_cell.length_a   1.000
_cell.length_b   1.000
_cell.length_c   1.000
_cell.angle_alpha   90.00
_cell.angle_beta   90.00
_cell.angle_gamma   90.00
#
_symmetry.space_group_name_H-M   'P 1'
#
loop_
_entity.id
_entity.type
_entity.pdbx_description
1 polymer ?
#
loop_
_entity_poly.entity_id
_entity_poly.type
_entity_poly.pdbx_seq_one_letter_code
_entity_poly.pdbx_strand_id
1 'polypeptide(L)'
;MMNLESYKSRTLVDFENITMTGDGMLPTIGDGDLVLIDKASQEIVDKGVYAIEYAKKELICRLVQDGHKIILASDDGSLNISVDQHDINVKGRAILINSTRGL
;
A
#
# COMPACT_ATOMS: atom_id res chain seq x y z
N MET A 1 -8.92 29.37 26.52
CA MET A 1 -7.57 28.77 26.54
C MET A 1 -7.65 27.54 25.66
N MET A 2 -6.95 27.53 24.51
CA MET A 2 -7.05 26.47 23.50
C MET A 2 -6.19 25.28 23.94
N ASN A 3 -6.79 24.09 24.07
CA ASN A 3 -6.07 22.86 24.33
C ASN A 3 -5.41 22.43 23.02
N LEU A 4 -4.10 22.65 22.89
CA LEU A 4 -3.32 22.14 21.77
C LEU A 4 -3.16 20.64 21.99
N GLU A 5 -4.04 19.83 21.42
CA GLU A 5 -3.86 18.39 21.41
C GLU A 5 -2.48 18.06 20.84
N SER A 6 -1.79 17.14 21.51
CA SER A 6 -0.43 16.72 21.20
C SER A 6 -0.33 16.24 19.75
N TYR A 7 0.29 17.03 18.88
CA TYR A 7 0.67 16.55 17.55
C TYR A 7 1.76 15.50 17.72
N LYS A 8 1.42 14.23 17.49
CA LYS A 8 2.40 13.14 17.47
C LYS A 8 3.19 13.25 16.16
N SER A 9 4.33 13.94 16.19
CA SER A 9 5.22 14.02 15.02
C SER A 9 5.81 12.64 14.75
N ARG A 10 5.47 12.03 13.61
CA ARG A 10 6.22 10.88 13.07
C ARG A 10 7.44 11.39 12.32
N THR A 11 8.53 10.65 12.41
CA THR A 11 9.78 11.01 11.74
C THR A 11 9.70 10.63 10.27
N LEU A 12 10.37 11.37 9.38
CA LEU A 12 10.38 11.08 7.94
C LEU A 12 10.93 9.68 7.61
N VAL A 13 11.70 9.05 8.51
CA VAL A 13 12.17 7.66 8.36
C VAL A 13 11.03 6.64 8.35
N ASP A 14 9.86 7.00 8.84
CA ASP A 14 8.65 6.17 8.82
C ASP A 14 8.00 6.15 7.44
N PHE A 15 8.47 7.00 6.50
CA PHE A 15 7.96 7.08 5.15
C PHE A 15 9.00 6.65 4.12
N GLU A 16 8.52 6.14 3.00
CA GLU A 16 9.33 5.75 1.86
C GLU A 16 8.62 6.13 0.56
N ASN A 17 9.37 6.66 -0.41
CA ASN A 17 8.85 6.93 -1.75
C ASN A 17 9.25 5.79 -2.68
N ILE A 18 8.26 5.19 -3.33
CA ILE A 18 8.46 4.14 -4.33
C ILE A 18 8.03 4.69 -5.68
N THR A 19 8.91 4.59 -6.68
CA THR A 19 8.53 4.82 -8.08
C THR A 19 7.93 3.54 -8.64
N MET A 20 6.73 3.65 -9.17
CA MET A 20 5.98 2.51 -9.66
C MET A 20 6.49 2.03 -11.01
N THR A 21 6.50 0.71 -11.18
CA THR A 21 6.83 0.04 -12.43
C THR A 21 5.69 -0.89 -12.81
N GLY A 22 5.15 -0.72 -14.02
CA GLY A 22 4.05 -1.53 -14.56
C GLY A 22 2.64 -1.03 -14.21
N ASP A 23 1.65 -1.76 -14.73
CA ASP A 23 0.27 -1.25 -14.89
C ASP A 23 -0.79 -2.01 -14.08
N GLY A 24 -0.40 -3.00 -13.26
CA GLY A 24 -1.35 -3.84 -12.52
C GLY A 24 -2.29 -3.04 -11.62
N MET A 25 -1.84 -1.89 -11.13
CA MET A 25 -2.64 -1.03 -10.24
C MET A 25 -3.44 0.04 -10.97
N LEU A 26 -3.55 -0.01 -12.31
CA LEU A 26 -4.43 0.87 -13.06
C LEU A 26 -5.91 0.61 -12.72
N PRO A 27 -6.75 1.66 -12.69
CA PRO A 27 -6.43 3.06 -13.03
C PRO A 27 -5.74 3.84 -11.89
N THR A 28 -5.74 3.31 -10.67
CA THR A 28 -5.33 4.02 -9.43
C THR A 28 -3.87 4.45 -9.45
N ILE A 29 -2.96 3.57 -9.86
CA ILE A 29 -1.52 3.78 -9.88
C ILE A 29 -0.96 3.17 -11.18
N GLY A 30 -0.20 3.95 -11.94
CA GLY A 30 0.42 3.51 -13.18
C GLY A 30 1.94 3.60 -13.14
N ASP A 31 2.56 3.13 -14.22
CA ASP A 31 4.00 3.23 -14.42
C ASP A 31 4.51 4.67 -14.28
N GLY A 32 5.58 4.86 -13.51
CA GLY A 32 6.19 6.16 -13.24
C GLY A 32 5.50 7.01 -12.17
N ASP A 33 4.35 6.59 -11.61
CA ASP A 33 3.74 7.28 -10.47
C ASP A 33 4.63 7.14 -9.21
N LEU A 34 4.65 8.17 -8.36
CA LEU A 34 5.36 8.14 -7.07
C LEU A 34 4.38 7.84 -5.94
N VAL A 35 4.63 6.78 -5.18
CA VAL A 35 3.77 6.36 -4.07
C VAL A 35 4.50 6.56 -2.76
N LEU A 36 3.86 7.28 -1.82
CA LEU A 36 4.34 7.45 -0.46
C LEU A 36 3.81 6.31 0.41
N ILE A 37 4.71 5.51 0.96
CA ILE A 37 4.42 4.40 1.87
C ILE A 37 4.66 4.85 3.30
N ASP A 38 3.65 4.70 4.17
CA ASP A 38 3.77 4.79 5.62
C ASP A 38 4.13 3.42 6.19
N LYS A 39 5.40 3.25 6.56
CA LYS A 39 5.96 1.99 7.09
C LYS A 39 5.52 1.70 8.52
N ALA A 40 5.03 2.70 9.24
CA ALA A 40 4.44 2.48 10.57
C ALA A 40 3.00 1.93 10.47
N SER A 41 2.36 2.01 9.31
CA SER A 41 1.02 1.49 9.06
C SER A 41 1.08 0.07 8.50
N GLN A 42 1.33 -0.91 9.38
CA GLN A 42 1.37 -2.34 9.02
C GLN A 42 0.07 -3.09 9.30
N GLU A 43 -0.86 -2.49 10.04
CA GLU A 43 -2.20 -3.05 10.23
C GLU A 43 -2.96 -3.02 8.90
N ILE A 44 -3.54 -4.17 8.53
CA ILE A 44 -4.32 -4.32 7.31
C ILE A 44 -5.73 -3.76 7.53
N VAL A 45 -6.06 -2.73 6.76
CA VAL A 45 -7.39 -2.15 6.64
C VAL A 45 -7.97 -2.64 5.32
N ASP A 46 -9.22 -3.10 5.34
CA ASP A 46 -9.88 -3.64 4.15
C ASP A 46 -9.81 -2.67 2.97
N LYS A 47 -9.45 -3.22 1.80
CA LYS A 47 -9.28 -2.52 0.51
C LYS A 47 -8.19 -1.44 0.51
N GLY A 48 -7.31 -1.39 1.50
CA GLY A 48 -6.14 -0.51 1.47
C GLY A 48 -5.10 -0.96 0.43
N VAL A 49 -4.30 -0.02 -0.08
CA VAL A 49 -3.16 -0.30 -0.97
C VAL A 49 -1.89 -0.38 -0.12
N TYR A 50 -1.10 -1.44 -0.31
CA TYR A 50 0.06 -1.75 0.53
C TYR A 50 1.28 -2.10 -0.30
N ALA A 51 2.45 -1.74 0.22
CA ALA A 51 3.71 -2.37 -0.14
C ALA A 51 3.85 -3.64 0.69
N ILE A 52 3.97 -4.78 0.01
CA ILE A 52 4.15 -6.09 0.65
C ILE A 52 5.31 -6.83 0.00
N GLU A 53 5.83 -7.80 0.73
CA GLU A 53 6.63 -8.88 0.16
C GLU A 53 5.83 -10.18 0.24
N TYR A 54 5.69 -10.86 -0.89
CA TYR A 54 5.03 -12.16 -1.03
C TYR A 54 5.84 -13.04 -1.99
N ALA A 55 6.09 -14.29 -1.61
CA ALA A 55 6.89 -15.23 -2.41
C ALA A 55 8.24 -14.65 -2.91
N LYS A 56 8.92 -13.87 -2.05
CA LYS A 56 10.20 -13.17 -2.33
C LYS A 56 10.11 -12.10 -3.42
N LYS A 57 8.90 -11.60 -3.71
CA LYS A 57 8.67 -10.48 -4.63
C LYS A 57 8.04 -9.32 -3.85
N GLU A 58 8.52 -8.12 -4.12
CA GLU A 58 7.87 -6.90 -3.65
C GLU A 58 6.73 -6.53 -4.58
N LEU A 59 5.57 -6.26 -4.00
CA LEU A 59 4.34 -5.93 -4.72
C LEU A 59 3.72 -4.68 -4.10
N ILE A 60 3.13 -3.85 -4.95
CA ILE A 60 2.15 -2.85 -4.55
C ILE A 60 0.80 -3.37 -5.00
N CYS A 61 -0.07 -3.71 -4.05
CA CYS A 61 -1.37 -4.27 -4.35
C CYS A 61 -2.43 -3.85 -3.33
N ARG A 62 -3.69 -4.06 -3.68
CA ARG A 62 -4.83 -3.87 -2.78
C ARG A 62 -5.02 -5.13 -1.94
N LEU A 63 -5.04 -4.97 -0.62
CA LEU A 63 -5.35 -6.05 0.31
C LEU A 63 -6.84 -6.03 0.64
N VAL A 64 -7.53 -7.13 0.38
CA VAL A 64 -8.95 -7.30 0.73
C VAL A 64 -9.07 -8.38 1.79
N GLN A 65 -9.78 -8.09 2.89
CA GLN A 65 -10.02 -9.08 3.93
C GLN A 65 -11.13 -10.02 3.50
N ASP A 66 -10.86 -11.33 3.54
CA ASP A 66 -11.83 -12.38 3.22
C ASP A 66 -11.81 -13.45 4.33
N GLY A 67 -12.59 -13.19 5.37
CA GLY A 67 -12.62 -14.03 6.58
C GLY A 67 -11.24 -14.08 7.26
N HIS A 68 -10.60 -15.25 7.22
CA HIS A 68 -9.26 -15.47 7.79
C HIS A 68 -8.11 -15.29 6.78
N LYS A 69 -8.44 -15.01 5.52
CA LYS A 69 -7.48 -14.84 4.45
C LYS A 69 -7.40 -13.39 3.99
N ILE A 70 -6.33 -13.10 3.27
CA ILE A 70 -6.12 -11.83 2.59
C ILE A 70 -6.08 -12.11 1.09
N ILE A 71 -6.83 -11.34 0.32
CA ILE A 71 -6.75 -11.35 -1.14
C ILE A 71 -5.75 -10.28 -1.56
N LEU A 72 -4.74 -10.69 -2.32
CA LEU A 72 -3.83 -9.80 -3.05
C LEU A 72 -4.47 -9.47 -4.39
N ALA A 73 -4.98 -8.26 -4.53
CA ALA A 73 -5.68 -7.80 -5.73
C ALA A 73 -4.91 -6.69 -6.44
N SER A 74 -4.78 -6.80 -7.76
CA SER A 74 -4.45 -5.68 -8.62
C SER A 74 -5.74 -4.98 -9.06
N ASP A 75 -5.69 -3.67 -9.31
CA ASP A 75 -6.89 -2.90 -9.67
C ASP A 75 -7.33 -3.16 -11.12
N ASP A 76 -6.42 -3.61 -11.98
CA ASP A 76 -6.72 -4.04 -13.34
C ASP A 76 -7.31 -5.47 -13.43
N GLY A 77 -7.36 -6.18 -12.29
CA GLY A 77 -7.88 -7.55 -12.18
C GLY A 77 -6.93 -8.66 -12.64
N SER A 78 -5.70 -8.34 -13.07
CA SER A 78 -4.70 -9.32 -13.51
C SER A 78 -4.14 -10.20 -12.38
N LEU A 79 -4.21 -9.72 -11.12
CA LEU A 79 -3.84 -10.44 -9.90
C LEU A 79 -5.05 -10.52 -8.97
N ASN A 80 -5.38 -11.74 -8.53
CA ASN A 80 -6.38 -11.99 -7.51
C ASN A 80 -6.08 -13.33 -6.83
N ILE A 81 -5.27 -13.29 -5.77
CA ILE A 81 -4.78 -14.49 -5.07
C ILE A 81 -5.14 -14.43 -3.60
N SER A 82 -5.78 -15.47 -3.09
CA SER A 82 -6.09 -15.63 -1.66
C SER A 82 -4.93 -16.30 -0.94
N VAL A 83 -4.40 -15.64 0.09
CA VAL A 83 -3.24 -16.08 0.87
C VAL A 83 -3.54 -16.01 2.37
N ASP A 84 -2.79 -16.75 3.17
CA ASP A 84 -2.83 -16.57 4.62
C ASP A 84 -2.06 -15.31 5.01
N GLN A 85 -2.53 -14.58 6.03
CA GLN A 85 -1.91 -13.33 6.45
C GLN A 85 -0.43 -13.50 6.88
N HIS A 86 -0.06 -14.68 7.37
CA HIS A 86 1.32 -14.96 7.79
C HIS A 86 2.29 -15.21 6.62
N ASP A 87 1.77 -15.41 5.41
CA ASP A 87 2.58 -15.58 4.19
C ASP A 87 3.01 -14.24 3.57
N ILE A 88 2.45 -13.13 4.04
CA ILE A 88 2.74 -11.78 3.55
C ILE A 88 3.51 -10.98 4.60
N ASN A 89 4.53 -10.27 4.14
CA ASN A 89 5.26 -9.32 4.96
C ASN A 89 4.85 -7.89 4.57
N VAL A 90 4.04 -7.24 5.40
CA VAL A 90 3.57 -5.87 5.15
C VAL A 90 4.69 -4.87 5.43
N LYS A 91 5.16 -4.18 4.39
CA LYS A 91 6.21 -3.15 4.51
C LYS A 91 5.62 -1.78 4.88
N GLY A 92 4.38 -1.51 4.49
CA GLY A 92 3.64 -0.30 4.86
C GLY A 92 2.44 -0.06 3.97
N ARG A 93 1.63 0.94 4.33
CA ARG A 93 0.43 1.34 3.60
C ARG A 93 0.72 2.54 2.69
N ALA A 94 0.24 2.51 1.45
CA ALA A 94 0.26 3.68 0.59
C ALA A 94 -0.71 4.74 1.12
N ILE A 95 -0.23 5.98 1.28
CA ILE A 95 -1.01 7.10 1.83
C ILE A 95 -1.12 8.30 0.88
N LEU A 96 -0.27 8.37 -0.14
CA LEU A 96 -0.31 9.38 -1.18
C LEU A 96 0.18 8.79 -2.49
N ILE A 97 -0.47 9.18 -3.58
CA ILE A 97 -0.07 8.85 -4.94
C ILE A 97 0.10 10.17 -5.68
N ASN A 98 1.30 10.44 -6.15
CA ASN A 98 1.57 11.56 -7.06
C ASN A 98 1.63 11.01 -8.48
N SER A 99 0.55 11.24 -9.24
CA SER A 99 0.48 10.72 -10.58
C SER A 99 1.20 11.62 -11.58
N THR A 100 2.06 11.02 -12.40
CA THR A 100 2.75 11.73 -13.48
C THR A 100 1.91 11.83 -14.75
N ARG A 101 0.76 11.14 -14.78
CA ARG A 101 -0.05 10.93 -15.99
C ARG A 101 -0.96 12.10 -16.35
N GLY A 102 -1.05 13.13 -15.51
CA GLY A 102 -1.94 14.29 -15.72
C GLY A 102 -3.40 13.84 -15.76
N LEU A 103 -4.08 13.87 -14.60
CA LEU A 103 -5.52 13.60 -14.52
C LEU A 103 -6.33 14.66 -15.30
#